data_AF-A0A383DQ52-F1
#
_entry.id   AF-A0A383DQ52-F1
#
_cell.length_a   1.000
_cell.length_b   1.000
_cell.length_c   1.000
_cell.angle_alpha   90.00
_cell.angle_beta   90.00
_cell.angle_gamma   90.00
#
_symmetry.space_group_name_H-M   'P 1'
#
loop_
_entity.id
_entity.type
_entity.pdbx_description
1 polymer ?
#
loop_
_entity_poly.entity_id
_entity_poly.type
_entity_poly.pdbx_seq_one_letter_code
_entity_poly.pdbx_strand_id
1 'polypeptide(L)'
;ALEQGVQFLVNHPHESWLLFTKAHENLNDELNKRAWRDTLPRFALRPSALDNKRYRRFAQFLKKQGLIRNTRPVTDYAIELP
;
A
#
# COMPACT_ATOMS: atom_id res chain seq x y z
N ALA A 1 -4.12 -4.31 -14.19
CA ALA A 1 -5.05 -4.57 -13.07
C ALA A 1 -4.75 -3.73 -11.82
N LEU A 2 -3.66 -3.97 -11.08
CA LEU A 2 -3.41 -3.26 -9.81
C LEU A 2 -3.23 -1.74 -9.97
N GLU A 3 -2.42 -1.31 -10.94
CA GLU A 3 -2.23 0.13 -11.22
C GLU A 3 -3.54 0.81 -11.61
N GLN A 4 -4.36 0.17 -12.45
CA GLN A 4 -5.70 0.64 -12.81
C GLN A 4 -6.61 0.75 -11.59
N GLY A 5 -6.51 -0.20 -10.65
CA GLY A 5 -7.21 -0.16 -9.37
C GLY A 5 -6.83 1.09 -8.56
N VAL A 6 -5.53 1.36 -8.39
CA VAL A 6 -5.06 2.56 -7.68
C VAL A 6 -5.50 3.84 -8.40
N GLN A 7 -5.40 3.89 -9.73
CA GLN A 7 -5.88 5.03 -10.53
C GLN A 7 -7.38 5.25 -10.31
N PHE A 8 -8.18 4.19 -10.31
CA PHE A 8 -9.61 4.28 -10.04
C PHE A 8 -9.89 4.79 -8.62
N LEU A 9 -9.18 4.27 -7.61
CA LEU A 9 -9.28 4.73 -6.23
C LEU A 9 -9.05 6.24 -6.12
N VAL A 10 -7.97 6.75 -6.74
CA VAL A 10 -7.57 8.16 -6.67
C VAL A 10 -8.48 9.07 -7.48
N ASN A 11 -8.91 8.65 -8.68
CA ASN A 11 -9.74 9.47 -9.58
C ASN A 11 -11.23 9.44 -9.22
N HIS A 12 -11.70 8.37 -8.56
CA HIS A 12 -13.10 8.16 -8.16
C HIS A 12 -13.21 7.87 -6.66
N PRO A 13 -12.77 8.78 -5.77
CA PRO A 13 -12.63 8.51 -4.33
C PRO A 13 -13.95 8.18 -3.62
N HIS A 14 -15.02 8.88 -3.99
CA HIS A 14 -16.36 8.66 -3.42
C HIS A 14 -16.99 7.34 -3.91
N GLU A 15 -16.93 7.08 -5.21
CA GLU A 15 -17.42 5.83 -5.79
C GLU A 15 -16.68 4.62 -5.23
N SER A 16 -15.34 4.73 -5.12
CA SER A 16 -14.50 3.72 -4.52
C SER A 16 -14.85 3.46 -3.05
N TRP A 17 -15.15 4.51 -2.27
CA TRP A 17 -15.64 4.37 -0.90
C TRP A 17 -16.96 3.60 -0.86
N LEU A 18 -17.94 3.98 -1.69
CA LEU A 18 -19.25 3.30 -1.74
C LEU A 18 -19.12 1.83 -2.12
N LEU A 19 -18.27 1.51 -3.11
CA LEU A 19 -17.99 0.13 -3.51
C LEU A 19 -17.34 -0.66 -2.36
N PHE A 20 -16.36 -0.06 -1.67
CA PHE A 20 -15.68 -0.69 -0.54
C PHE A 20 -16.64 -0.97 0.63
N THR A 21 -17.42 0.02 1.06
CA THR A 21 -18.35 -0.13 2.18
C THR A 21 -19.53 -1.03 1.88
N LYS A 22 -19.93 -1.16 0.60
CA LYS A 22 -20.97 -2.11 0.19
C LYS A 22 -20.53 -3.56 0.46
N ALA A 23 -19.24 -3.87 0.32
CA ALA A 23 -18.69 -5.18 0.66
C ALA A 23 -18.34 -5.32 2.15
N HIS A 24 -18.15 -4.20 2.86
CA HIS A 24 -17.68 -4.13 4.24
C HIS A 24 -18.51 -3.14 5.07
N GLU A 25 -19.79 -3.46 5.32
CA GLU A 25 -20.73 -2.55 5.99
C GLU A 25 -20.25 -2.14 7.39
N ASN A 26 -19.53 -3.03 8.09
CA ASN A 26 -18.97 -2.76 9.41
C ASN A 26 -17.88 -1.67 9.42
N LEU A 27 -17.39 -1.27 8.25
CA LEU A 27 -16.41 -0.18 8.07
C LEU A 27 -17.08 1.11 7.57
N ASN A 28 -18.39 1.13 7.36
CA ASN A 28 -19.13 2.32 6.93
C ASN A 28 -19.45 3.24 8.09
N ASP A 29 -18.39 3.77 8.71
CA ASP A 29 -18.48 4.71 9.82
C ASP A 29 -17.65 5.96 9.54
N GLU A 30 -17.86 7.00 10.37
CA GLU A 30 -17.19 8.27 10.22
C GLU A 30 -15.67 8.20 10.45
N LEU A 31 -15.20 7.26 11.28
CA LEU A 31 -13.77 7.08 11.54
C LEU A 31 -13.08 6.56 10.28
N ASN A 32 -13.60 5.48 9.70
CA ASN A 32 -13.06 4.84 8.51
C ASN A 32 -13.20 5.72 7.27
N LYS A 33 -14.28 6.49 7.15
CA LYS A 33 -14.45 7.46 6.06
C LYS A 33 -13.37 8.56 6.07
N ARG A 34 -13.01 9.06 7.26
CA ARG A 34 -11.92 10.04 7.42
C ARG A 34 -10.57 9.39 7.11
N ALA A 35 -10.30 8.21 7.68
CA ALA A 35 -9.07 7.48 7.43
C ALA A 35 -8.89 7.15 5.93
N TRP A 36 -9.96 6.77 5.24
CA TRP A 36 -9.95 6.50 3.79
C TRP A 36 -9.49 7.72 3.01
N ARG A 37 -10.12 8.88 3.23
CA ARG A 37 -9.75 10.13 2.56
C ARG A 37 -8.29 10.50 2.83
N ASP A 38 -7.83 10.36 4.06
CA ASP A 38 -6.50 10.80 4.48
C ASP A 38 -5.38 9.86 3.98
N THR A 39 -5.70 8.58 3.76
CA THR A 39 -4.75 7.57 3.28
C THR A 39 -4.74 7.41 1.76
N LEU A 40 -5.82 7.78 1.07
CA LEU A 40 -5.94 7.62 -0.38
C LEU A 40 -4.75 8.21 -1.18
N PRO A 41 -4.21 9.40 -0.87
CA PRO A 41 -3.07 9.96 -1.61
C PRO A 41 -1.74 9.23 -1.33
N ARG A 42 -1.71 8.29 -0.37
CA ARG A 42 -0.50 7.54 0.01
C ARG A 42 -0.34 6.24 -0.76
N PHE A 43 -1.34 5.81 -1.53
CA PHE A 43 -1.18 4.68 -2.44
C PHE A 43 -0.15 4.99 -3.53
N ALA A 44 0.65 4.00 -3.88
CA ALA A 44 1.66 4.14 -4.93
C ALA A 44 0.99 4.19 -6.31
N LEU A 45 1.11 5.32 -7.02
CA LEU A 45 0.55 5.48 -8.37
C LEU A 45 1.22 4.58 -9.42
N ARG A 46 2.44 4.12 -9.15
CA ARG A 46 3.18 3.15 -9.99
C ARG A 46 3.61 1.97 -9.11
N PRO A 47 2.69 1.06 -8.76
CA PRO A 47 2.96 -0.01 -7.79
C PRO A 47 3.97 -1.05 -8.32
N SER A 48 4.16 -1.17 -9.63
CA SER A 48 5.18 -2.02 -10.26
C SER A 48 6.60 -1.48 -10.14
N ALA A 49 6.78 -0.16 -9.97
CA ALA A 49 8.10 0.47 -9.92
C ALA A 49 8.81 0.16 -8.59
N LEU A 50 9.58 -0.93 -8.58
CA LEU A 50 10.22 -1.46 -7.38
C LEU A 50 11.47 -0.66 -6.97
N ASP A 51 11.37 0.11 -5.89
CA ASP A 51 12.56 0.73 -5.26
C ASP A 51 13.32 -0.25 -4.36
N ASN A 52 14.25 -0.99 -4.97
CA ASN A 52 15.17 -1.90 -4.28
C ASN A 52 15.98 -1.23 -3.15
N LYS A 53 16.36 0.05 -3.29
CA LYS A 53 17.13 0.77 -2.26
C LYS A 53 16.27 1.03 -1.03
N ARG A 54 15.00 1.38 -1.20
CA ARG A 54 14.04 1.58 -0.11
C ARG A 54 13.83 0.31 0.70
N TYR A 55 13.65 -0.84 0.04
CA TYR A 55 13.52 -2.13 0.73
C TYR A 55 14.77 -2.47 1.54
N ARG A 56 15.97 -2.31 0.97
CA ARG A 56 17.24 -2.54 1.69
C ARG A 56 17.38 -1.63 2.91
N ARG A 57 17.11 -0.33 2.78
CA ARG A 57 17.17 0.62 3.91
C ARG A 57 16.21 0.24 5.03
N PHE A 58 14.98 -0.15 4.69
CA PHE A 58 13.99 -0.52 5.69
C PHE A 58 14.36 -1.82 6.41
N ALA A 59 14.83 -2.84 5.68
CA ALA A 59 15.33 -4.07 6.28
C ALA A 59 16.51 -3.81 7.24
N GLN A 60 17.45 -2.94 6.86
CA GLN A 60 18.54 -2.51 7.74
C GLN A 60 18.04 -1.80 9.00
N PHE A 61 17.05 -0.92 8.86
CA PHE A 61 16.41 -0.27 10.00
C PHE A 61 15.77 -1.28 10.95
N LEU A 62 14.97 -2.23 10.43
CA LEU A 62 14.32 -3.26 11.24
C LEU A 62 15.34 -4.14 11.97
N LYS A 63 16.45 -4.49 11.33
CA LYS A 63 17.55 -5.24 11.98
C LYS A 63 18.19 -4.41 13.09
N LYS A 64 18.45 -3.12 12.86
CA LYS A 64 18.99 -2.20 13.87
C LYS A 64 18.07 -2.06 15.09
N GLN A 65 16.75 -2.08 14.88
CA GLN A 65 15.75 -2.04 15.96
C GLN A 65 15.50 -3.41 16.61
N GLY A 66 16.18 -4.47 16.20
CA GLY A 66 15.99 -5.82 16.75
C GLY A 66 14.68 -6.51 16.34
N LEU A 67 13.92 -5.94 15.40
CA LEU A 67 12.64 -6.49 14.94
C LEU A 67 12.81 -7.72 14.03
N ILE A 68 13.95 -7.82 13.35
CA ILE A 68 14.33 -9.00 12.54
C ILE A 68 15.77 -9.41 12.85
N ARG A 69 16.03 -10.73 12.78
CA ARG A 69 17.38 -11.29 13.04
C ARG A 69 18.36 -10.98 11.91
N ASN A 70 17.93 -11.15 10.66
CA ASN A 70 18.78 -11.04 9.47
C ASN A 70 18.07 -10.26 8.36
N THR A 71 18.84 -9.52 7.57
CA THR A 71 18.38 -8.95 6.30
C THR A 71 18.57 -9.98 5.18
N ARG A 72 17.55 -10.18 4.33
CA ARG A 72 17.64 -11.01 3.11
C ARG A 72 17.80 -10.16 1.85
N PRO A 73 18.39 -10.69 0.77
CA PRO A 73 18.31 -10.08 -0.55
C PRO A 73 16.87 -9.69 -0.90
N VAL A 74 16.67 -8.53 -1.52
CA VAL A 74 15.31 -8.04 -1.87
C VAL A 74 14.62 -9.03 -2.82
N THR A 75 15.38 -9.63 -3.73
CA THR A 75 14.92 -10.63 -4.70
C THR A 75 14.29 -11.87 -4.08
N ASP A 76 14.54 -12.16 -2.80
CA ASP A 76 13.92 -13.29 -2.11
C ASP A 76 12.42 -13.06 -1.85
N TYR A 77 11.95 -11.81 -1.85
CA TYR A 77 10.58 -11.45 -1.45
C TYR A 77 9.95 -10.32 -2.27
N ALA A 78 10.69 -9.69 -3.18
CA ALA A 78 10.18 -8.68 -4.09
C ALA A 78 10.94 -8.73 -5.42
N ILE A 79 10.19 -8.82 -6.50
CA ILE A 79 10.70 -8.78 -7.87
C ILE A 79 9.95 -7.71 -8.66
N GLU A 80 10.62 -7.11 -9.63
CA GLU A 80 9.96 -6.27 -10.62
C GLU A 80 9.37 -7.19 -11.70
N LEU A 81 8.08 -6.99 -12.01
CA LEU A 81 7.40 -7.75 -13.05
C LEU A 81 7.57 -7.02 -14.38
N PRO A 82 7.78 -7.76 -15.49
CA PRO A 82 7.85 -7.18 -16.83
C PRO A 82 6.52 -6.54 -17.24
#